data_AF-W6YPE6-F1
#
_entry.id   AF-W6YPE6-F1
#
_cell.length_a   1.000
_cell.length_b   1.000
_cell.length_c   1.000
_cell.angle_alpha   90.00
_cell.angle_beta   90.00
_cell.angle_gamma   90.00
#
_symmetry.space_group_name_H-M   'P 1'
#
loop_
_entity.id
_entity.type
_entity.pdbx_description
1 polymer ?
#
loop_
_entity_poly.entity_id
_entity_poly.type
_entity_poly.pdbx_seq_one_letter_code
_entity_poly.pdbx_strand_id
1 'polypeptide(L)'
;MTAIKSPEGCQLLCTIDLVGIANNIYSYDVEQAGGWKSVACNLVEVVLRERGRGVEDAMDVMGKMYRDLFLSLSDDYNDLPTFKDAEQDQVLKEYALGMLDWVKANVEFSLGGQRYFGLEAGSERTRVERMVELLPQRG
;
A
#
# COMPACT_ATOMS: atom_id res chain seq x y z
N MET A 1 -35.51 -8.18 1.84
CA MET A 1 -34.09 -8.58 1.80
C MET A 1 -33.49 -7.89 0.58
N THR A 2 -32.99 -6.68 0.79
CA THR A 2 -32.58 -5.78 -0.31
C THR A 2 -31.11 -6.02 -0.59
N ALA A 3 -30.80 -6.27 -1.86
CA ALA A 3 -29.49 -6.67 -2.34
C ALA A 3 -28.39 -5.67 -1.98
N ILE A 4 -27.28 -6.18 -1.43
CA ILE A 4 -25.99 -5.49 -1.46
C ILE A 4 -25.57 -5.49 -2.93
N LYS A 5 -25.64 -4.34 -3.59
CA LYS A 5 -24.95 -4.14 -4.86
C LYS A 5 -23.45 -4.10 -4.58
N SER A 6 -22.68 -5.08 -5.04
CA SER A 6 -21.41 -4.80 -5.70
C SER A 6 -21.63 -5.09 -7.19
N PRO A 7 -21.13 -4.26 -8.13
CA PRO A 7 -19.73 -4.41 -8.53
C PRO A 7 -18.92 -3.19 -9.04
N GLU A 8 -19.36 -1.92 -9.09
CA GLU A 8 -18.59 -0.91 -9.88
C GLU A 8 -18.35 0.49 -9.29
N GLY A 9 -18.81 0.86 -8.08
CA GLY A 9 -18.79 2.29 -7.69
C GLY A 9 -18.27 2.65 -6.29
N CYS A 10 -17.76 1.72 -5.49
CA CYS A 10 -17.17 2.11 -4.21
C CYS A 10 -16.21 1.02 -3.72
N GLN A 11 -14.99 1.05 -4.23
CA GLN A 11 -13.90 0.16 -3.85
C GLN A 11 -13.17 0.67 -2.61
N LEU A 12 -13.88 1.18 -1.59
CA LEU A 12 -13.25 1.61 -0.33
C LEU A 12 -12.44 0.48 0.33
N LEU A 13 -12.73 -0.79 0.03
CA LEU A 13 -11.92 -1.94 0.45
C LEU A 13 -10.50 -1.93 -0.14
N CYS A 14 -10.27 -1.26 -1.27
CA CYS A 14 -8.96 -1.16 -1.91
C CYS A 14 -7.95 -0.32 -1.13
N THR A 15 -8.36 0.41 -0.09
CA THR A 15 -7.39 0.99 0.84
C THR A 15 -6.57 -0.07 1.57
N ILE A 16 -7.15 -1.24 1.85
CA ILE A 16 -6.42 -2.35 2.46
C ILE A 16 -5.35 -2.85 1.49
N ASP A 17 -5.70 -2.97 0.21
CA ASP A 17 -4.77 -3.38 -0.84
C ASP A 17 -3.65 -2.36 -1.03
N LEU A 18 -3.95 -1.05 -1.01
CA LEU A 18 -2.94 0.01 -1.03
C LEU A 18 -1.99 -0.10 0.16
N VAL A 19 -2.53 -0.19 1.38
CA VAL A 19 -1.73 -0.36 2.60
C VAL A 19 -0.89 -1.63 2.52
N GLY A 20 -1.44 -2.73 2.00
CA GLY A 20 -0.76 -4.00 1.79
C GLY A 20 0.39 -3.85 0.79
N ILE A 21 0.14 -3.31 -0.39
CA ILE A 21 1.16 -3.10 -1.44
C ILE A 21 2.29 -2.22 -0.90
N ALA A 22 1.96 -1.08 -0.28
CA ALA A 22 2.95 -0.20 0.33
C ALA A 22 3.74 -0.92 1.42
N ASN A 23 3.07 -1.69 2.28
CA ASN A 23 3.74 -2.47 3.30
C ASN A 23 4.74 -3.46 2.71
N ASN A 24 4.35 -4.20 1.67
CA ASN A 24 5.21 -5.17 0.98
C ASN A 24 6.44 -4.51 0.37
N ILE A 25 6.29 -3.31 -0.22
CA ILE A 25 7.41 -2.52 -0.75
C ILE A 25 8.36 -2.13 0.38
N TYR A 26 7.85 -1.50 1.44
CA TYR A 26 8.70 -0.98 2.51
C TYR A 26 9.32 -2.09 3.36
N SER A 27 8.63 -3.22 3.55
CA SER A 27 9.13 -4.33 4.36
C SER A 27 10.04 -5.29 3.61
N TYR A 28 10.08 -5.22 2.27
CA TYR A 28 10.76 -6.20 1.44
C TYR A 28 12.20 -6.47 1.88
N ASP A 29 12.99 -5.42 2.12
CA ASP A 29 14.40 -5.57 2.48
C ASP A 29 14.61 -6.34 3.80
N VAL A 30 13.80 -6.02 4.80
CA VAL A 30 13.84 -6.72 6.09
C VAL A 30 13.37 -8.16 5.95
N GLU A 31 12.33 -8.41 5.16
CA GLU A 31 11.77 -9.73 4.96
C GLU A 31 12.68 -10.64 4.15
N GLN A 32 13.27 -10.15 3.06
CA GLN A 32 14.21 -10.92 2.23
C GLN A 32 15.48 -11.26 3.01
N ALA A 33 15.97 -10.34 3.85
CA ALA A 33 17.09 -10.61 4.76
C ALA A 33 16.73 -11.63 5.86
N GLY A 34 15.45 -11.72 6.23
CA GLY A 34 14.91 -12.71 7.15
C GLY A 34 14.84 -14.14 6.58
N GLY A 35 15.10 -14.32 5.28
CA GLY A 35 15.07 -15.61 4.58
C GLY A 35 13.68 -16.03 4.11
N TRP A 36 13.60 -17.20 3.45
CA TRP A 36 12.40 -17.63 2.72
C TRP A 36 11.10 -17.58 3.52
N LYS A 37 11.12 -18.06 4.78
CA LYS A 37 9.92 -18.08 5.63
C LYS A 37 9.37 -16.68 5.91
N SER A 38 10.21 -15.65 5.88
CA SER A 38 9.80 -14.27 6.11
C SER A 38 9.26 -13.60 4.85
N VAL A 39 9.85 -13.89 3.68
CA VAL A 39 9.52 -13.21 2.42
C VAL A 39 8.50 -13.96 1.55
N ALA A 40 8.14 -15.20 1.88
CA ALA A 40 7.24 -16.02 1.06
C ALA A 40 5.85 -15.42 0.82
N CYS A 41 5.39 -14.54 1.72
CA CYS A 41 4.12 -13.84 1.60
C CYS A 41 4.27 -12.41 1.04
N ASN A 42 5.48 -12.03 0.61
CA ASN A 42 5.74 -10.70 0.07
C ASN A 42 5.46 -10.65 -1.44
N LEU A 43 4.61 -9.72 -1.87
CA LEU A 43 4.22 -9.59 -3.26
C LEU A 43 5.36 -9.12 -4.17
N VAL A 44 6.34 -8.36 -3.65
CA VAL A 44 7.57 -8.02 -4.40
C VAL A 44 8.32 -9.29 -4.77
N GLU A 45 8.46 -10.24 -3.84
CA GLU A 45 9.11 -11.53 -4.08
C GLU A 45 8.34 -12.39 -5.09
N VAL A 46 7.00 -12.37 -5.03
CA VAL A 46 6.16 -13.07 -6.01
C VAL A 46 6.41 -12.52 -7.41
N VAL A 47 6.34 -11.20 -7.59
CA VAL A 47 6.57 -10.53 -8.88
C VAL A 47 7.99 -10.77 -9.38
N LEU A 48 8.98 -10.70 -8.48
CA LEU A 48 10.38 -10.97 -8.79
C LEU A 48 10.56 -12.38 -9.39
N ARG A 49 9.97 -13.40 -8.75
CA ARG A 49 10.03 -14.79 -9.19
C ARG A 49 9.27 -15.05 -10.48
N GLU A 50 8.13 -14.40 -10.66
CA GLU A 50 7.32 -14.55 -11.87
C GLU A 50 8.02 -13.96 -13.10
N ARG A 51 8.66 -12.80 -12.95
CA ARG A 51 9.22 -12.03 -14.08
C ARG A 51 10.70 -12.29 -14.35
N GLY A 52 11.48 -12.60 -13.31
CA GLY A 52 12.91 -12.88 -13.41
C GLY A 52 13.79 -11.69 -13.83
N ARG A 53 13.36 -10.44 -13.59
CA ARG A 53 14.01 -9.22 -14.10
C ARG A 53 14.75 -8.38 -13.05
N GLY A 54 14.82 -8.84 -11.80
CA GLY A 54 15.48 -8.12 -10.71
C GLY A 54 14.50 -7.32 -9.85
N VAL A 55 15.00 -6.84 -8.71
CA VAL A 55 14.17 -6.22 -7.66
C VAL A 55 13.58 -4.90 -8.09
N GLU A 56 14.35 -4.07 -8.81
CA GLU A 56 13.91 -2.76 -9.30
C GLU A 56 12.69 -2.91 -10.22
N ASP A 57 12.77 -3.84 -11.18
CA ASP A 57 11.64 -4.18 -12.06
C ASP A 57 10.40 -4.64 -11.25
N ALA A 58 10.59 -5.38 -10.17
CA ALA A 58 9.47 -5.79 -9.30
C ALA A 58 8.88 -4.60 -8.53
N MET A 59 9.73 -3.68 -8.04
CA MET A 59 9.31 -2.45 -7.38
C MET A 59 8.53 -1.53 -8.33
N ASP A 60 8.97 -1.39 -9.58
CA ASP A 60 8.26 -0.61 -10.61
C ASP A 60 6.86 -1.14 -10.88
N VAL A 61 6.72 -2.46 -10.94
CA VAL A 61 5.42 -3.13 -11.12
C VAL A 61 4.50 -2.88 -9.94
N MET A 62 5.03 -3.05 -8.73
CA MET A 62 4.29 -2.80 -7.49
C MET A 62 3.90 -1.33 -7.35
N GLY A 63 4.80 -0.41 -7.68
CA GLY A 63 4.54 1.03 -7.69
C GLY A 63 3.48 1.43 -8.72
N LYS A 64 3.49 0.82 -9.91
CA LYS A 64 2.42 1.01 -10.90
C LYS A 64 1.08 0.49 -10.37
N MET A 65 1.04 -0.70 -9.79
CA MET A 65 -0.19 -1.25 -9.18
C MET A 65 -0.74 -0.33 -8.09
N TYR A 66 0.12 0.16 -7.19
CA TYR A 66 -0.27 1.10 -6.14
C TYR A 66 -0.85 2.38 -6.74
N ARG A 67 -0.17 2.97 -7.73
CA ARG A 67 -0.61 4.22 -8.38
C ARG A 67 -1.97 4.06 -9.05
N ASP A 68 -2.15 3.02 -9.84
CA ASP A 68 -3.39 2.80 -10.59
C ASP A 68 -4.57 2.58 -9.63
N LEU A 69 -4.35 1.85 -8.54
CA LEU A 69 -5.35 1.63 -7.51
C LEU A 69 -5.68 2.90 -6.71
N PHE A 70 -4.67 3.72 -6.40
CA PHE A 70 -4.87 4.99 -5.71
C PHE A 70 -5.69 5.98 -6.56
N LEU A 71 -5.44 6.02 -7.87
CA LEU A 71 -6.22 6.84 -8.79
C LEU A 71 -7.68 6.37 -8.83
N SER A 72 -7.92 5.06 -8.93
CA SER A 72 -9.28 4.50 -8.89
C SER A 72 -10.01 4.85 -7.59
N LEU A 73 -9.33 4.71 -6.44
CA LEU A 73 -9.91 5.05 -5.14
C LEU A 73 -10.21 6.55 -5.01
N SER A 74 -9.34 7.40 -5.56
CA SER A 74 -9.57 8.84 -5.57
C SER A 74 -10.79 9.22 -6.43
N ASP A 75 -11.00 8.53 -7.54
CA ASP A 75 -12.19 8.72 -8.36
C ASP A 75 -13.46 8.26 -7.61
N ASP A 76 -13.41 7.11 -6.95
CA ASP A 76 -14.51 6.59 -6.10
C ASP A 76 -14.87 7.54 -4.94
N TYR A 77 -13.88 8.17 -4.31
CA TYR A 77 -14.13 9.17 -3.25
C TYR A 77 -14.87 10.41 -3.78
N ASN A 78 -14.60 10.80 -5.03
CA ASN A 78 -15.26 11.94 -5.67
C ASN A 78 -16.65 11.59 -6.21
N ASP A 79 -16.94 10.30 -6.44
CA ASP A 79 -18.22 9.79 -6.95
C ASP A 79 -18.98 8.93 -5.91
N LEU A 80 -18.94 9.36 -4.65
CA LEU A 80 -19.67 8.65 -3.59
C LEU A 80 -21.18 8.68 -3.86
N PRO A 81 -21.90 7.56 -3.63
CA PRO A 81 -23.34 7.51 -3.79
C PRO A 81 -24.02 8.48 -2.82
N THR A 82 -25.07 9.13 -3.32
CA THR A 82 -25.96 9.96 -2.50
C THR A 82 -27.19 9.16 -2.05
N PHE A 83 -27.58 9.33 -0.80
CA PHE A 83 -28.71 8.69 -0.17
C PHE A 83 -29.87 9.69 0.04
N LYS A 84 -31.04 9.18 0.44
CA LYS A 84 -32.18 10.04 0.76
C LYS A 84 -32.01 10.76 2.10
N ASP A 85 -31.21 10.19 2.98
CA ASP A 85 -30.94 10.68 4.31
C ASP A 85 -29.56 11.35 4.32
N ALA A 86 -29.54 12.65 4.61
CA ALA A 86 -28.31 13.45 4.60
C ALA A 86 -27.30 12.99 5.67
N GLU A 87 -27.76 12.34 6.76
CA GLU A 87 -26.86 11.77 7.77
C GLU A 87 -26.04 10.63 7.17
N GLN A 88 -26.64 9.82 6.29
CA GLN A 88 -25.94 8.72 5.62
C GLN A 88 -24.85 9.22 4.67
N ASP A 89 -25.13 10.30 3.93
CA ASP A 89 -24.15 10.95 3.06
C ASP A 89 -22.95 11.47 3.86
N GLN A 90 -23.23 12.11 5.01
CA GLN A 90 -22.19 12.63 5.89
C GLN A 90 -21.31 11.49 6.44
N VAL A 91 -21.93 10.45 7.00
CA VAL A 91 -21.22 9.30 7.57
C VAL A 91 -20.36 8.59 6.52
N LEU A 92 -20.90 8.40 5.30
CA LEU A 92 -20.13 7.78 4.23
C LEU A 92 -18.91 8.63 3.84
N LYS A 93 -19.09 9.94 3.71
CA LYS A 93 -18.00 10.85 3.33
C LYS A 93 -16.90 10.90 4.39
N GLU A 94 -17.27 10.95 5.67
CA GLU A 94 -16.32 10.91 6.79
C GLU A 94 -15.58 9.58 6.86
N TYR A 95 -16.30 8.46 6.69
CA TYR A 95 -15.68 7.14 6.63
C TYR A 95 -14.69 7.04 5.47
N ALA A 96 -15.09 7.45 4.26
CA ALA A 96 -14.26 7.40 3.07
C ALA A 96 -12.99 8.26 3.23
N LEU A 97 -13.11 9.44 3.84
CA LEU A 97 -11.95 10.28 4.18
C LEU A 97 -11.02 9.58 5.17
N GLY A 98 -11.56 8.94 6.22
CA GLY A 98 -10.77 8.18 7.19
C GLY A 98 -9.98 7.03 6.56
N MET A 99 -10.56 6.36 5.55
CA MET A 99 -9.87 5.31 4.80
C MET A 99 -8.71 5.88 3.96
N LEU A 100 -8.86 7.06 3.35
CA LEU A 100 -7.77 7.76 2.65
C LEU A 100 -6.68 8.23 3.62
N ASP A 101 -7.06 8.74 4.79
CA ASP A 101 -6.11 9.12 5.84
C ASP A 101 -5.29 7.91 6.31
N TRP A 102 -5.87 6.71 6.33
CA TRP A 102 -5.13 5.50 6.67
C TRP A 102 -4.03 5.17 5.65
N VAL A 103 -4.28 5.38 4.36
CA VAL A 103 -3.27 5.22 3.30
C VAL A 103 -2.10 6.18 3.54
N LYS A 104 -2.40 7.45 3.84
CA LYS A 104 -1.37 8.46 4.17
C LYS A 104 -0.61 8.10 5.45
N ALA A 105 -1.33 7.71 6.50
CA ALA A 105 -0.75 7.32 7.78
C ALA A 105 0.19 6.11 7.64
N ASN A 106 -0.11 5.18 6.73
CA ASN A 106 0.79 4.06 6.43
C ASN A 106 2.14 4.52 5.87
N VAL A 107 2.16 5.52 4.97
CA VAL A 107 3.40 6.08 4.44
C VAL A 107 4.21 6.76 5.54
N GLU A 108 3.55 7.58 6.36
CA GLU A 108 4.18 8.25 7.50
C GLU A 108 4.75 7.27 8.52
N PHE A 109 4.00 6.21 8.85
CA PHE A 109 4.46 5.15 9.74
C PHE A 109 5.66 4.42 9.17
N SER A 110 5.62 4.08 7.87
CA SER A 110 6.63 3.23 7.24
C SER A 110 7.94 3.96 7.02
N LEU A 111 7.89 5.23 6.63
CA LEU A 111 9.08 6.06 6.38
C LEU A 111 9.54 6.83 7.61
N GLY A 112 8.64 7.18 8.54
CA GLY A 112 8.98 7.90 9.77
C GLY A 112 9.37 7.00 10.94
N GLY A 113 8.98 5.72 10.89
CA GLY A 113 9.34 4.72 11.89
C GLY A 113 10.71 4.08 11.65
N GLN A 114 11.19 3.34 12.64
CA GLN A 114 12.46 2.60 12.56
C GLN A 114 12.31 1.18 12.02
N ARG A 115 11.06 0.73 11.80
CA ARG A 115 10.72 -0.67 11.54
C ARG A 115 11.39 -1.24 10.29
N TYR A 116 11.50 -0.43 9.23
CA TYR A 116 12.00 -0.88 7.93
C TYR A 116 13.36 -0.28 7.59
N PHE A 117 13.61 0.99 7.97
CA PHE A 117 14.78 1.75 7.53
C PHE A 117 15.73 2.15 8.67
N GLY A 118 15.51 1.65 9.90
CA GLY A 118 16.37 1.94 11.06
C GLY A 118 16.29 3.38 11.58
N LEU A 119 17.27 3.79 12.40
CA LEU A 119 17.34 5.11 13.04
C LEU A 119 17.87 6.22 12.11
N GLU A 120 17.25 7.41 12.23
CA GLU A 120 17.58 8.78 11.74
C GLU A 120 18.21 8.95 10.35
N ALA A 121 19.36 8.35 10.06
CA ALA A 121 20.03 8.50 8.76
C ALA A 121 19.42 7.61 7.67
N GLY A 122 18.80 6.47 8.02
CA GLY A 122 18.19 5.57 7.04
C GLY A 122 16.76 5.98 6.67
N SER A 123 15.94 6.38 7.65
CA SER A 123 14.55 6.78 7.45
C SER A 123 14.41 8.11 6.71
N GLU A 124 15.12 9.16 7.14
CA GLU A 124 15.05 10.48 6.48
C GLU A 124 15.68 10.44 5.09
N ARG A 125 16.81 9.74 4.95
CA ARG A 125 17.45 9.53 3.63
C ARG A 125 16.53 8.78 2.68
N THR A 126 15.93 7.66 3.10
CA THR A 126 14.95 6.94 2.26
C THR A 126 13.75 7.83 1.93
N ARG A 127 13.35 8.72 2.85
CA ARG A 127 12.26 9.66 2.64
C ARG A 127 12.58 10.75 1.61
N VAL A 128 13.84 11.09 1.41
CA VAL A 128 14.26 12.11 0.44
C VAL A 128 14.73 11.45 -0.86
N GLU A 129 15.67 10.50 -0.77
CA GLU A 129 16.35 9.89 -1.90
C GLU A 129 15.54 8.79 -2.57
N ARG A 130 14.60 8.16 -1.86
CA ARG A 130 13.84 6.99 -2.32
C ARG A 130 14.72 5.79 -2.69
N MET A 131 15.92 5.71 -2.11
CA MET A 131 16.90 4.66 -2.37
C MET A 131 17.22 3.88 -1.09
N VAL A 132 17.40 2.58 -1.22
CA VAL A 132 17.78 1.66 -0.13
C VAL A 132 18.87 0.73 -0.64
N GLU A 133 19.90 0.50 0.17
CA GLU A 133 20.87 -0.57 -0.06
C GLU A 133 20.36 -1.84 0.64
N LEU A 134 20.12 -2.91 -0.13
CA LEU A 134 19.53 -4.11 0.41
C LEU A 134 20.46 -4.82 1.40
N LEU A 135 19.87 -5.30 2.49
CA LEU A 135 20.51 -6.20 3.44
C LEU A 135 20.87 -7.54 2.77
N PRO A 136 21.92 -8.22 3.24
CA PRO A 136 22.26 -9.54 2.72
C PRO A 136 21.20 -10.59 3.07
N GLN A 137 20.89 -11.48 2.13
CA GLN A 137 20.02 -12.62 2.38
C GLN A 137 20.64 -13.58 3.40
N ARG A 138 19.87 -13.96 4.42
CA ARG A 138 20.24 -15.11 5.27
C ARG A 138 19.99 -16.41 4.50
N GLY A 139 21.03 -17.23 4.40
CA GLY A 139 20.97 -18.58 3.84
C GLY A 139 20.12 -19.54 4.66
#